data_AF-A1ZFP1-F1
#
_entry.id   AF-A1ZFP1-F1
#
_cell.length_a   1.000
_cell.length_b   1.000
_cell.length_c   1.000
_cell.angle_alpha   90.00
_cell.angle_beta   90.00
_cell.angle_gamma   90.00
#
_symmetry.space_group_name_H-M   'P 1'
#
loop_
_entity.id
_entity.type
_entity.pdbx_description
1 polymer ?
#
loop_
_entity_poly.entity_id
_entity_poly.type
_entity_poly.pdbx_seq_one_letter_code
_entity_poly.pdbx_strand_id
1 'polypeptide(L)'
;MEVKDIYQAIDEARLYHTVSKQTKNNKTYIKFRRHDSVFTFIYTPEQTTTEGSKPAKYVLLKDKEKARLGTLRAMWQDYLEIKGEE
;
A
#
# COMPACT_ATOMS: atom_id res chain seq x y z
N MET A 1 1.52 -12.51 -7.03
CA MET A 1 0.53 -11.43 -7.03
C MET A 1 1.26 -10.10 -7.08
N GLU A 2 0.77 -9.13 -7.84
CA GLU A 2 1.48 -7.87 -8.06
C GLU A 2 1.17 -6.87 -6.94
N VAL A 3 2.09 -5.94 -6.65
CA VAL A 3 1.91 -4.95 -5.55
C VAL A 3 0.67 -4.06 -5.75
N LYS A 4 0.19 -3.93 -7.00
CA LYS A 4 -1.08 -3.27 -7.35
C LYS A 4 -2.29 -3.92 -6.66
N ASP A 5 -2.27 -5.24 -6.46
CA ASP A 5 -3.37 -5.99 -5.87
C ASP A 5 -3.43 -5.74 -4.35
N ILE A 6 -2.26 -5.54 -3.72
CA ILE A 6 -2.15 -5.13 -2.31
C ILE A 6 -2.75 -3.74 -2.12
N TYR A 7 -2.41 -2.80 -3.02
CA TYR A 7 -2.98 -1.46 -3.00
C TYR A 7 -4.50 -1.49 -3.12
N GLN A 8 -5.04 -2.30 -4.03
CA GLN A 8 -6.48 -2.44 -4.21
C GLN A 8 -7.15 -3.05 -2.97
N ALA A 9 -6.57 -4.10 -2.38
CA ALA A 9 -7.12 -4.72 -1.18
C ALA A 9 -7.05 -3.81 0.06
N ILE A 10 -6.05 -2.93 0.17
CA ILE A 10 -6.02 -1.87 1.19
C ILE A 10 -7.15 -0.87 0.90
N ASP A 11 -7.27 -0.39 -0.35
CA ASP A 11 -8.27 0.59 -0.77
C ASP A 11 -9.71 0.12 -0.50
N GLU A 12 -10.02 -1.14 -0.81
CA GLU A 12 -11.31 -1.77 -0.59
C GLU A 12 -11.60 -2.08 0.90
N ALA A 13 -10.71 -1.66 1.80
CA ALA A 13 -10.72 -1.97 3.23
C ALA A 13 -10.77 -3.48 3.56
N ARG A 14 -10.43 -4.34 2.59
CA ARG A 14 -10.42 -5.80 2.72
C ARG A 14 -9.25 -6.28 3.55
N LEU A 15 -8.13 -5.56 3.47
CA LEU A 15 -6.93 -5.80 4.26
C LEU A 15 -6.99 -5.08 5.61
N TYR A 16 -7.39 -3.80 5.63
CA TYR A 16 -7.31 -2.92 6.80
C TYR A 16 -8.35 -1.80 6.74
N HIS A 17 -8.62 -1.14 7.88
CA HIS A 17 -9.50 0.01 7.90
C HIS A 17 -8.83 1.23 7.25
N THR A 18 -9.24 1.56 6.03
CA THR A 18 -8.79 2.77 5.34
C THR A 18 -9.33 4.01 6.04
N VAL A 19 -8.42 4.83 6.54
CA VAL A 19 -8.70 6.09 7.24
C VAL A 19 -8.89 7.23 6.22
N SER A 20 -8.07 7.25 5.17
CA SER A 20 -8.12 8.30 4.15
C SER A 20 -7.41 7.87 2.88
N LYS A 21 -7.89 8.39 1.74
CA LYS A 21 -7.23 8.25 0.43
C LYS A 21 -7.16 9.61 -0.25
N GLN A 22 -5.98 9.95 -0.75
CA GLN A 22 -5.77 11.17 -1.50
C GLN A 22 -4.79 10.92 -2.65
N THR A 23 -5.14 11.39 -3.85
CA THR A 23 -4.23 11.38 -5.00
C THR A 23 -3.77 12.79 -5.30
N LYS A 24 -2.45 13.01 -5.30
CA LYS A 24 -1.83 14.32 -5.61
C LYS A 24 -0.51 14.11 -6.35
N ASN A 25 -0.26 14.91 -7.40
CA ASN A 25 0.98 14.88 -8.18
C ASN A 25 1.37 13.45 -8.65
N ASN A 26 0.39 12.70 -9.17
CA ASN A 26 0.56 11.31 -9.59
C ASN A 26 1.09 10.37 -8.49
N LYS A 27 0.80 10.69 -7.23
CA LYS A 27 1.04 9.82 -6.08
C LYS A 27 -0.26 9.61 -5.34
N THR A 28 -0.59 8.37 -5.03
CA THR A 28 -1.74 8.03 -4.21
C THR A 28 -1.29 7.71 -2.81
N TYR A 29 -1.80 8.47 -1.85
CA TYR A 29 -1.56 8.35 -0.43
C TYR A 29 -2.77 7.65 0.18
N ILE A 30 -2.58 6.46 0.73
CA ILE A 30 -3.59 5.75 1.50
C ILE A 30 -3.13 5.70 2.94
N LYS A 31 -3.90 6.32 3.83
CA LYS A 31 -3.77 6.11 5.26
C LYS A 31 -4.71 5.01 5.68
N PHE A 32 -4.19 4.02 6.39
CA PHE A 32 -5.00 2.95 6.94
C PHE A 32 -4.52 2.61 8.34
N ARG A 33 -5.44 2.06 9.15
CA ARG A 33 -5.19 1.67 10.53
C ARG A 33 -5.12 0.16 10.63
N ARG A 34 -4.07 -0.34 11.27
CA ARG A 34 -3.93 -1.75 11.66
C ARG A 34 -3.68 -1.78 13.17
N HIS A 35 -4.60 -2.38 13.92
CA HIS A 35 -4.62 -2.33 15.39
C HIS A 35 -4.46 -0.87 15.88
N ASP A 36 -3.51 -0.61 16.78
CA ASP A 36 -3.22 0.71 17.33
C ASP A 36 -2.31 1.58 16.47
N SER A 37 -1.84 1.09 15.32
CA SER A 37 -0.91 1.80 14.45
C SER A 37 -1.58 2.35 13.19
N VAL A 38 -1.19 3.57 12.80
CA VAL A 38 -1.57 4.19 11.53
C VAL A 38 -0.39 4.12 10.57
N PHE A 39 -0.68 3.69 9.35
CA PHE A 39 0.29 3.59 8.28
C PHE A 39 -0.15 4.46 7.10
N THR A 40 0.82 5.01 6.38
CA THR A 40 0.62 5.74 5.13
C THR A 40 1.31 4.98 4.00
N PHE A 41 0.54 4.42 3.09
CA PHE A 41 1.03 3.86 1.84
C PHE A 41 1.04 4.93 0.75
N ILE A 42 2.14 5.03 0.03
CA ILE A 42 2.34 5.96 -1.09
C ILE A 42 2.62 5.12 -2.33
N TYR A 43 1.67 5.16 -3.25
CA TYR A 43 1.78 4.54 -4.56
C TYR A 43 2.11 5.61 -5.61
N THR A 44 3.16 5.37 -6.40
CA THR A 44 3.43 6.12 -7.62
C THR A 44 3.29 5.15 -8.78
N PRO A 45 2.30 5.31 -9.68
CA PRO A 45 2.14 4.42 -10.82
C PRO A 45 3.33 4.57 -11.77
N GLU A 46 3.52 3.55 -12.59
CA GLU A 46 4.50 3.58 -13.68
C GLU A 46 4.21 4.78 -14.58
N GLN A 47 5.26 5.54 -14.91
CA GLN A 47 5.17 6.65 -15.84
C GLN A 47 6.01 6.33 -17.05
N THR A 48 5.38 6.30 -18.22
CA THR A 48 6.09 6.26 -19.48
C THR A 48 6.47 7.70 -19.84
N THR A 49 7.76 8.03 -19.76
CA THR A 49 8.29 9.33 -20.18
C THR A 49 9.04 9.18 -21.50
N THR A 50 9.24 10.29 -22.23
CA THR A 50 9.97 10.31 -23.51
C THR A 50 11.43 9.82 -23.40
N GLU A 51 12.02 9.87 -22.21
CA GLU A 51 13.36 9.34 -21.89
C GLU A 51 13.36 7.89 -21.38
N GLY A 52 12.20 7.22 -21.32
CA GLY A 52 12.06 5.83 -20.87
C GLY A 52 10.96 5.63 -19.82
N SER A 53 10.70 4.36 -19.49
CA SER A 53 9.71 3.98 -18.47
C SER A 53 10.28 4.08 -17.06
N LYS A 54 9.59 4.82 -16.19
CA LYS A 54 9.88 4.86 -14.76
C LYS A 54 9.00 3.83 -14.06
N PRO A 55 9.57 2.76 -13.47
CA PRO A 55 8.78 1.72 -12.85
C PRO A 55 7.96 2.27 -11.69
N ALA A 56 6.81 1.64 -11.44
CA ALA A 56 5.96 1.99 -10.31
C ALA A 56 6.75 1.91 -8.99
N LYS A 57 6.52 2.90 -8.11
CA LYS A 57 7.17 2.98 -6.79
C LYS A 57 6.15 2.86 -5.67
N TYR A 58 6.56 2.17 -4.62
CA TYR A 58 5.73 1.89 -3.45
C TYR A 58 6.53 2.24 -2.21
N VAL A 59 5.94 3.05 -1.33
CA VAL A 59 6.53 3.42 -0.05
C VAL A 59 5.49 3.22 1.04
N LEU A 60 5.85 2.50 2.09
CA LEU A 60 5.04 2.44 3.31
C LEU A 60 5.73 3.27 4.37
N LEU A 61 5.00 4.13 5.06
CA LEU A 61 5.46 4.88 6.20
C LEU A 61 4.60 4.49 7.41
N LYS A 62 5.23 4.12 8.51
CA LYS A 62 4.53 4.05 9.80
C LYS A 62 4.60 5.44 10.41
N ASP A 63 3.55 5.90 11.07
CA ASP A 63 3.64 7.16 11.81
C ASP A 63 4.79 7.02 12.85
N LYS A 64 5.86 7.82 12.66
CA LYS A 64 7.17 7.81 13.36
C LYS A 64 8.31 6.91 12.84
N GLU A 65 8.15 6.08 11.82
CA GLU A 65 9.27 5.30 11.24
C GLU A 65 9.24 5.13 9.70
N LYS A 66 10.44 5.08 9.09
CA LYS A 66 10.65 4.69 7.68
C LYS A 66 10.35 3.20 7.51
N ALA A 67 9.09 2.83 7.34
CA ALA A 67 8.72 1.43 7.15
C ALA A 67 9.29 0.86 5.84
N ARG A 68 9.64 -0.44 5.88
CA ARG A 68 10.36 -1.15 4.81
C ARG A 68 9.41 -2.06 4.03
N LEU A 69 9.83 -2.46 2.83
CA LEU A 69 9.11 -3.40 1.95
C LEU A 69 8.71 -4.73 2.63
N GLY A 70 9.47 -5.16 3.65
CA GLY A 70 9.16 -6.35 4.44
C GLY A 70 7.84 -6.24 5.22
N THR A 71 7.46 -5.04 5.64
CA THR A 71 6.18 -4.81 6.34
C THR A 71 5.00 -5.08 5.41
N LEU A 72 5.05 -4.64 4.15
CA LEU A 72 4.00 -4.93 3.16
C LEU A 72 3.85 -6.43 2.91
N ARG A 73 4.96 -7.18 2.90
CA ARG A 73 4.90 -8.65 2.74
C ARG A 73 4.24 -9.33 3.93
N ALA A 74 4.60 -8.94 5.16
CA ALA A 74 3.96 -9.48 6.36
C ALA A 74 2.45 -9.19 6.36
N MET A 75 2.08 -7.94 6.05
CA MET A 75 0.68 -7.51 5.96
C MET A 75 -0.13 -8.29 4.91
N TRP A 76 0.50 -8.64 3.79
CA TRP A 76 -0.13 -9.45 2.77
C TRP A 76 -0.31 -10.91 3.19
N GLN A 77 0.67 -11.49 3.88
CA GLN A 77 0.54 -12.85 4.43
C GLN A 77 -0.62 -12.94 5.42
N ASP A 78 -0.73 -12.00 6.37
CA ASP A 78 -1.86 -11.94 7.32
C ASP A 78 -3.23 -12.00 6.62
N TYR A 79 -3.41 -11.26 5.51
CA TYR A 79 -4.67 -11.28 4.76
C TYR A 79 -4.92 -12.58 4.01
N LEU A 80 -3.87 -13.18 3.45
CA LEU A 80 -3.99 -14.49 2.83
C LEU A 80 -4.35 -15.56 3.85
N GLU A 81 -3.84 -15.48 5.07
CA GLU A 81 -4.20 -16.38 6.18
C GLU A 81 -5.68 -16.19 6.55
N ILE A 82 -6.15 -14.95 6.72
CA ILE A 82 -7.58 -14.65 6.98
C ILE A 82 -8.48 -15.15 5.84
N LYS A 83 -8.05 -15.00 4.58
CA LYS A 83 -8.80 -15.48 3.40
C LYS A 83 -8.75 -17.00 3.20
N GLY A 84 -7.70 -17.65 3.69
CA GLY A 84 -7.48 -19.09 3.56
C GLY A 84 -8.23 -19.94 4.57
N GLU A 85 -8.77 -19.31 5.63
CA GLU A 85 -9.68 -19.95 6.60
C GLU A 85 -11.17 -19.80 6.24
N GLU A 86 -11.52 -19.25 5.06
CA GLU A 86 -12.88 -19.32 4.49
C GLU A 86 -13.08 -20.53 3.56
#